data_AF-A0A5J6YXC0-F1
#
_entry.id   AF-A0A5J6YXC0-F1
#
_cell.length_a   1.000
_cell.length_b   1.000
_cell.length_c   1.000
_cell.angle_alpha   90.00
_cell.angle_beta   90.00
_cell.angle_gamma   90.00
#
_symmetry.space_group_name_H-M   'P 1'
#
loop_
_entity.id
_entity.type
_entity.pdbx_description
1 polymer ?
#
loop_
_entity_poly.entity_id
_entity_poly.type
_entity_poly.pdbx_seq_one_letter_code
_entity_poly.pdbx_strand_id
1 'polypeptide(L)'
;MGPASMSASENYAKAQEFAVQADVAYPVSFYDRTLWKAAVDHSYYAASMEATNRDYNAYLAQLYTKTQWWINAYNAWDRLGDLNDTEKQWASLSAAKLAYLALQRGDTDMTRMYVEKGMAWADSASLQSIMKRLP
;
A
#
# COMPACT_ATOMS: atom_id res chain seq x y z
N MET A 1 13.02 12.27 -19.08
CA MET A 1 11.60 12.62 -19.27
C MET A 1 10.89 12.44 -17.94
N GLY A 2 9.99 13.35 -17.56
CA GLY A 2 9.20 13.21 -16.34
C GLY A 2 7.98 12.31 -16.60
N PRO A 3 7.34 11.78 -15.55
CA PRO A 3 6.19 10.86 -15.70
C PRO A 3 5.02 11.48 -16.48
N ALA A 4 4.81 12.80 -16.36
CA ALA A 4 3.74 13.52 -17.04
C ALA A 4 3.84 13.56 -18.59
N SER A 5 5.03 13.29 -19.16
CA SER A 5 5.23 13.25 -20.61
C SER A 5 5.26 11.83 -21.19
N MET A 6 5.05 10.82 -20.36
CA MET A 6 5.09 9.40 -20.74
C MET A 6 3.68 8.82 -20.77
N SER A 7 3.46 7.80 -21.59
CA SER A 7 2.22 7.01 -21.59
C SER A 7 2.05 6.22 -20.29
N ALA A 8 0.85 5.67 -20.06
CA ALA A 8 0.57 4.88 -18.85
C ALA A 8 1.45 3.62 -18.77
N SER A 9 1.64 2.91 -19.88
CA SER A 9 2.48 1.71 -19.95
C SER A 9 3.96 2.01 -19.76
N GLU A 10 4.47 3.11 -20.31
CA GLU A 10 5.85 3.56 -20.10
C GLU A 10 6.09 3.95 -18.63
N ASN A 11 5.13 4.65 -18.01
CA ASN A 11 5.16 4.95 -16.58
C ASN A 11 5.16 3.67 -15.73
N TYR A 12 4.31 2.70 -16.06
CA TYR A 12 4.24 1.41 -15.37
C TYR A 12 5.58 0.66 -15.47
N ALA A 13 6.18 0.59 -16.65
CA ALA A 13 7.48 -0.05 -16.86
C ALA A 13 8.59 0.66 -16.08
N LYS A 14 8.62 2.01 -16.08
CA LYS A 14 9.62 2.75 -15.30
C LYS A 14 9.44 2.61 -13.80
N ALA A 15 8.21 2.52 -13.31
CA ALA A 15 7.96 2.24 -11.90
C ALA A 15 8.61 0.91 -11.46
N GLN A 16 8.46 -0.14 -12.28
CA GLN A 16 9.08 -1.44 -12.03
C GLN A 16 10.60 -1.38 -12.07
N GLU A 17 11.18 -0.69 -13.05
CA GLU A 17 12.63 -0.52 -13.15
C GLU A 17 13.20 0.20 -11.91
N PHE A 18 12.58 1.30 -11.49
CA PHE A 18 13.01 2.02 -10.29
C PHE A 18 12.86 1.17 -9.02
N ALA A 19 11.79 0.38 -8.90
CA ALA A 19 11.62 -0.52 -7.77
C ALA A 19 12.76 -1.55 -7.67
N VAL A 20 13.16 -2.16 -8.81
CA VAL A 20 14.29 -3.09 -8.85
C VAL A 20 15.60 -2.40 -8.47
N GLN A 21 15.86 -1.21 -8.99
CA GLN A 21 17.05 -0.43 -8.61
C GLN A 21 17.03 -0.06 -7.11
N ALA A 22 15.86 0.29 -6.59
CA ALA A 22 15.68 0.65 -5.19
C ALA A 22 15.92 -0.54 -4.25
N ASP A 23 15.50 -1.75 -4.63
CA ASP A 23 15.77 -2.99 -3.89
C ASP A 23 17.27 -3.28 -3.77
N VAL A 24 18.05 -2.96 -4.80
CA VAL A 24 19.52 -3.12 -4.77
C VAL A 24 20.19 -2.02 -3.94
N ALA A 25 19.70 -0.78 -4.08
CA ALA A 25 20.34 0.39 -3.50
C ALA A 25 20.05 0.58 -2.00
N TYR A 26 18.86 0.15 -1.53
CA TYR A 26 18.39 0.47 -0.19
C TYR A 26 18.05 -0.78 0.63
N PRO A 27 18.63 -0.95 1.83
CA PRO A 27 18.32 -2.09 2.69
C PRO A 27 16.89 -2.06 3.26
N VAL A 28 16.26 -0.87 3.28
CA VAL A 28 14.90 -0.68 3.79
C VAL A 28 14.10 0.14 2.79
N SER A 29 12.89 -0.34 2.49
CA SER A 29 11.94 0.31 1.60
C SER A 29 11.15 1.39 2.34
N PHE A 30 11.61 2.64 2.22
CA PHE A 30 10.89 3.83 2.69
C PHE A 30 10.58 4.74 1.50
N TYR A 31 9.36 5.31 1.48
CA TYR A 31 8.91 6.20 0.42
C TYR A 31 9.88 7.36 0.14
N ASP A 32 10.45 7.97 1.19
CA ASP A 32 11.33 9.14 1.05
C ASP A 32 12.68 8.86 0.39
N ARG A 33 13.02 7.59 0.12
CA ARG A 33 14.21 7.23 -0.64
C ARG A 33 14.00 7.56 -2.11
N THR A 34 14.98 8.21 -2.74
CA THR A 34 14.87 8.75 -4.10
C THR A 34 14.31 7.77 -5.12
N LEU A 35 14.84 6.53 -5.19
CA LEU A 35 14.35 5.53 -6.16
C LEU A 35 12.96 4.97 -5.79
N TRP A 36 12.64 4.83 -4.50
CA TRP A 36 11.29 4.39 -4.09
C TRP A 36 10.24 5.46 -4.38
N LYS A 37 10.56 6.72 -4.13
CA LYS A 37 9.72 7.85 -4.51
C LYS A 37 9.48 7.86 -6.02
N ALA A 38 10.54 7.72 -6.82
CA ALA A 38 10.42 7.65 -8.27
C ALA A 38 9.54 6.48 -8.73
N ALA A 39 9.70 5.28 -8.14
CA ALA A 39 8.86 4.13 -8.45
C ALA A 39 7.38 4.40 -8.16
N VAL A 40 7.08 4.94 -6.98
CA VAL A 40 5.70 5.29 -6.57
C VAL A 40 5.12 6.38 -7.45
N ASP A 41 5.87 7.45 -7.75
CA ASP A 41 5.39 8.57 -8.57
C ASP A 41 5.04 8.09 -9.98
N HIS A 42 5.91 7.32 -10.64
CA HIS A 42 5.61 6.74 -11.95
C HIS A 42 4.42 5.77 -11.90
N SER A 43 4.33 4.92 -10.88
CA SER A 43 3.18 4.00 -10.73
C SER A 43 1.88 4.76 -10.52
N TYR A 44 1.91 5.89 -9.80
CA TYR A 44 0.75 6.74 -9.57
C TYR A 44 0.27 7.38 -10.88
N TYR A 45 1.19 7.85 -11.72
CA TYR A 45 0.83 8.38 -13.04
C TYR A 45 0.19 7.30 -13.92
N ALA A 46 0.77 6.10 -13.98
CA ALA A 46 0.18 4.98 -14.74
C ALA A 46 -1.25 4.67 -14.28
N ALA A 47 -1.45 4.49 -12.97
CA ALA A 47 -2.77 4.20 -12.39
C ALA A 47 -3.77 5.35 -12.55
N SER A 48 -3.31 6.61 -12.56
CA SER A 48 -4.18 7.77 -12.72
C SER A 48 -4.61 8.00 -14.16
N MET A 49 -3.71 7.73 -15.13
CA MET A 49 -4.02 7.84 -16.56
C MET A 49 -5.01 6.77 -17.03
N GLU A 50 -4.91 5.56 -16.47
CA GLU A 50 -5.83 4.46 -16.74
C GLU A 50 -6.47 3.97 -15.44
N ALA A 51 -7.37 4.78 -14.88
CA ALA A 51 -8.00 4.52 -13.58
C ALA A 51 -8.74 3.17 -13.49
N THR A 52 -9.20 2.60 -14.61
CA THR A 52 -9.88 1.30 -14.66
C THR A 52 -8.92 0.12 -14.84
N ASN A 53 -7.63 0.36 -15.09
CA ASN A 53 -6.64 -0.69 -15.27
C ASN A 53 -6.27 -1.28 -13.90
N ARG A 54 -6.78 -2.49 -13.62
CA ARG A 54 -6.60 -3.16 -12.33
C ARG A 54 -5.13 -3.41 -12.01
N ASP A 55 -4.32 -3.79 -13.01
CA ASP A 55 -2.91 -4.13 -12.79
C ASP A 55 -2.10 -2.92 -12.33
N TYR A 56 -2.35 -1.76 -12.93
CA TYR A 56 -1.66 -0.51 -12.53
C TYR A 56 -2.07 -0.09 -11.11
N ASN A 57 -3.35 -0.20 -10.78
CA ASN A 57 -3.86 0.12 -9.45
C ASN A 57 -3.35 -0.86 -8.38
N ALA A 58 -3.34 -2.16 -8.68
CA ALA A 58 -2.80 -3.19 -7.80
C ALA A 58 -1.31 -2.99 -7.56
N TYR A 59 -0.54 -2.70 -8.60
CA TYR A 59 0.89 -2.43 -8.45
C TYR A 59 1.18 -1.18 -7.62
N LEU A 60 0.40 -0.11 -7.80
CA LEU A 60 0.51 1.08 -6.94
C LEU A 60 0.23 0.74 -5.46
N ALA A 61 -0.79 -0.07 -5.18
CA ALA A 61 -1.10 -0.52 -3.83
C ALA A 61 0.01 -1.39 -3.22
N GLN A 62 0.65 -2.24 -4.04
CA GLN A 62 1.85 -3.01 -3.64
C GLN A 62 3.00 -2.10 -3.28
N LEU A 63 3.30 -1.09 -4.11
CA LEU A 63 4.37 -0.14 -3.82
C LEU A 63 4.10 0.65 -2.55
N TYR A 64 2.88 1.16 -2.34
CA TYR A 64 2.53 1.83 -1.08
C TYR A 64 2.71 0.92 0.14
N THR A 65 2.37 -0.36 0.01
CA THR A 65 2.57 -1.35 1.08
C THR A 65 4.06 -1.55 1.34
N LYS A 66 4.86 -1.75 0.29
CA LYS A 66 6.31 -1.99 0.35
C LYS A 66 7.06 -0.79 0.93
N THR A 67 6.68 0.42 0.55
CA THR A 67 7.30 1.67 1.01
C THR A 67 6.71 2.19 2.31
N GLN A 68 5.86 1.41 2.97
CA GLN A 68 5.27 1.70 4.29
C GLN A 68 4.37 2.95 4.30
N TRP A 69 3.78 3.30 3.17
CA TRP A 69 2.83 4.41 3.06
C TRP A 69 1.42 3.92 3.41
N TRP A 70 1.23 3.54 4.67
CA TRP A 70 0.15 2.66 5.12
C TRP A 70 -1.27 3.15 4.78
N ILE A 71 -1.55 4.45 4.92
CA ILE A 71 -2.88 4.99 4.62
C ILE A 71 -3.18 4.95 3.11
N ASN A 72 -2.17 5.24 2.27
CA ASN A 72 -2.30 5.15 0.83
C ASN A 72 -2.46 3.69 0.38
N ALA A 73 -1.72 2.76 0.98
CA ALA A 73 -1.85 1.34 0.74
C ALA A 73 -3.27 0.84 1.08
N TYR A 74 -3.74 1.11 2.30
CA TYR A 74 -5.08 0.74 2.75
C TYR A 74 -6.17 1.26 1.81
N ASN A 75 -6.12 2.55 1.47
CA ASN A 75 -7.10 3.17 0.59
C ASN A 75 -7.04 2.61 -0.84
N ALA A 76 -5.87 2.21 -1.33
CA ALA A 76 -5.72 1.63 -2.66
C ALA A 76 -6.27 0.19 -2.70
N TRP A 77 -5.98 -0.61 -1.68
CA TRP A 77 -6.54 -1.96 -1.54
C TRP A 77 -8.06 -1.95 -1.39
N ASP A 78 -8.60 -1.02 -0.59
CA ASP A 78 -10.04 -0.88 -0.40
C ASP A 78 -10.79 -0.52 -1.70
N ARG A 79 -10.17 0.32 -2.53
CA ARG A 79 -10.74 0.71 -3.84
C ARG A 79 -10.71 -0.41 -4.89
N LEU A 80 -9.78 -1.35 -4.80
CA LEU A 80 -9.65 -2.44 -5.77
C LEU A 80 -10.76 -3.49 -5.66
N GLY A 81 -11.45 -3.58 -4.53
CA GLY A 81 -12.59 -4.48 -4.33
C GLY A 81 -12.17 -5.94 -4.25
N ASP A 82 -12.31 -6.69 -5.34
CA ASP A 82 -12.03 -8.12 -5.40
C ASP A 82 -10.53 -8.39 -5.35
N LEU A 83 -10.03 -8.76 -4.17
CA LEU A 83 -8.63 -9.07 -3.93
C LEU A 83 -8.35 -10.56 -3.97
N ASN A 84 -7.24 -10.96 -4.57
CA ASN A 84 -6.71 -12.32 -4.42
C ASN A 84 -6.12 -12.53 -3.02
N ASP A 85 -5.74 -13.77 -2.69
CA ASP A 85 -5.27 -14.11 -1.34
C ASP A 85 -3.99 -13.35 -0.94
N THR A 86 -3.05 -13.15 -1.87
CA THR A 86 -1.84 -12.37 -1.60
C THR A 86 -2.16 -10.90 -1.35
N GLU A 87 -3.05 -10.31 -2.16
CA GLU A 87 -3.48 -8.92 -2.01
C GLU A 87 -4.25 -8.71 -0.69
N LYS A 88 -5.07 -9.68 -0.27
CA LYS A 88 -5.74 -9.66 1.04
C LYS A 88 -4.74 -9.62 2.18
N GLN A 89 -3.62 -10.35 2.09
CA GLN A 89 -2.56 -10.30 3.10
C GLN A 89 -1.91 -8.90 3.17
N TRP A 90 -1.63 -8.28 2.02
CA TRP A 90 -1.07 -6.92 1.98
C TRP A 90 -2.06 -5.85 2.48
N ALA A 91 -3.34 -5.99 2.11
CA ALA A 91 -4.41 -5.13 2.59
C ALA A 91 -4.57 -5.24 4.11
N SER A 92 -4.62 -6.47 4.64
CA SER A 92 -4.66 -6.76 6.07
C SER A 92 -3.43 -6.20 6.81
N LEU A 93 -2.22 -6.32 6.25
CA LEU A 93 -1.01 -5.74 6.82
C LEU A 93 -1.13 -4.22 6.94
N SER A 94 -1.60 -3.53 5.90
CA SER A 94 -1.78 -2.07 5.93
C SER A 94 -2.79 -1.65 7.01
N ALA A 95 -3.89 -2.39 7.16
CA ALA A 95 -4.89 -2.18 8.20
C ALA A 95 -4.31 -2.41 9.61
N ALA A 96 -3.55 -3.49 9.82
CA ALA A 96 -2.91 -3.78 11.10
C ALA A 96 -1.94 -2.68 11.54
N LYS A 97 -1.18 -2.10 10.59
CA LYS A 97 -0.28 -0.97 10.86
C LYS A 97 -1.05 0.29 11.25
N LEU A 98 -2.12 0.62 10.54
CA LEU A 98 -2.97 1.77 10.88
C LEU A 98 -3.69 1.57 12.21
N ALA A 99 -4.20 0.37 12.49
CA ALA A 99 -4.83 0.02 13.75
C ALA A 99 -3.87 0.21 14.94
N TYR A 100 -2.62 -0.24 14.79
CA TYR A 100 -1.58 -0.05 15.80
C TYR A 100 -1.25 1.42 16.03
N LEU A 101 -1.12 2.22 14.96
CA LEU A 101 -0.87 3.66 15.06
C LEU A 101 -2.05 4.40 15.73
N ALA A 102 -3.29 4.04 15.40
CA ALA A 102 -4.48 4.57 16.08
C ALA A 102 -4.50 4.20 17.56
N LEU A 103 -4.14 2.96 17.89
CA LEU A 103 -4.12 2.47 19.28
C LEU A 103 -3.11 3.26 20.12
N GLN A 104 -1.92 3.52 19.57
CA GLN A 104 -0.89 4.32 20.23
C GLN A 104 -1.35 5.76 20.52
N ARG A 105 -2.27 6.30 19.73
CA ARG A 105 -2.86 7.63 19.93
C ARG A 105 -4.08 7.61 20.87
N GLY A 106 -4.52 6.44 21.33
CA GLY A 106 -5.73 6.28 22.15
C GLY A 106 -7.04 6.39 21.35
N ASP A 107 -7.00 6.32 20.02
CA ASP A 107 -8.16 6.43 19.15
C ASP A 107 -8.81 5.05 18.95
N THR A 108 -9.64 4.66 19.92
CA THR A 108 -10.25 3.32 19.96
C THR A 108 -11.20 3.04 18.82
N ASP A 109 -11.88 4.08 18.31
CA ASP A 109 -12.84 3.95 17.21
C ASP A 109 -12.12 3.66 15.90
N MET A 110 -11.07 4.44 15.59
CA MET A 110 -10.25 4.16 14.41
C MET A 110 -9.48 2.85 14.53
N THR A 111 -9.00 2.49 15.72
CA THR A 111 -8.38 1.18 15.94
C THR A 111 -9.37 0.06 15.62
N ARG A 112 -10.59 0.10 16.16
CA ARG A 112 -11.62 -0.92 15.89
C ARG A 112 -11.94 -1.02 14.40
N MET A 113 -12.18 0.13 13.75
CA MET A 113 -12.47 0.20 12.32
C MET A 113 -11.38 -0.51 11.49
N TYR A 114 -10.11 -0.20 11.72
CA TYR A 114 -9.02 -0.82 10.98
C TYR A 114 -8.83 -2.30 11.33
N VAL A 115 -9.03 -2.71 12.60
CA VAL A 115 -8.94 -4.12 12.98
C VAL A 115 -10.01 -4.94 12.24
N GLU A 116 -11.27 -4.51 12.31
CA GLU A 116 -12.39 -5.22 11.70
C GLU A 116 -12.21 -5.34 10.19
N LYS A 117 -11.84 -4.24 9.53
CA LYS A 117 -11.56 -4.27 8.08
C LYS A 117 -10.39 -5.18 7.75
N GLY A 118 -9.29 -5.12 8.51
CA GLY A 118 -8.12 -5.98 8.31
C GLY A 118 -8.47 -7.46 8.42
N MET A 119 -9.25 -7.83 9.44
CA MET A 119 -9.68 -9.22 9.65
C MET A 119 -10.62 -9.71 8.54
N ALA A 120 -11.45 -8.82 7.97
CA ALA A 120 -12.30 -9.13 6.82
C ALA A 120 -11.51 -9.45 5.55
N TRP A 121 -10.34 -8.83 5.34
CA TRP A 121 -9.44 -9.22 4.26
C TRP A 121 -8.67 -10.50 4.58
N ALA A 122 -7.96 -10.51 5.71
CA ALA A 122 -7.24 -11.67 6.20
C ALA A 122 -6.99 -11.53 7.71
N ASP A 123 -7.52 -12.45 8.51
CA ASP A 123 -7.25 -12.47 9.94
C ASP A 123 -5.78 -12.81 10.23
N SER A 124 -5.18 -12.11 11.20
CA SER A 124 -3.79 -12.27 11.59
C SER A 124 -3.61 -12.13 13.10
N ALA A 125 -2.57 -12.77 13.63
CA ALA A 125 -2.23 -12.67 15.05
C ALA A 125 -2.00 -11.22 15.52
N SER A 126 -1.52 -10.34 14.64
CA SER A 126 -1.34 -8.92 14.96
C SER A 126 -2.69 -8.22 15.18
N LEU A 127 -3.66 -8.45 14.31
CA LEU A 127 -5.01 -7.89 14.43
C LEU A 127 -5.72 -8.43 15.68
N GLN A 128 -5.66 -9.74 15.91
CA GLN A 128 -6.20 -10.35 17.12
C GLN A 128 -5.57 -9.79 18.40
N SER A 129 -4.25 -9.51 18.39
CA SER A 129 -3.56 -8.91 19.52
C SER A 129 -4.00 -7.46 19.78
N ILE A 130 -4.20 -6.67 18.73
CA ILE A 130 -4.71 -5.30 18.84
C ILE A 130 -6.15 -5.31 19.35
N MET A 131 -7.01 -6.19 18.82
CA MET A 131 -8.41 -6.35 19.24
C MET A 131 -8.52 -6.59 20.74
N LYS A 132 -7.67 -7.48 21.30
CA LYS A 132 -7.64 -7.78 22.74
C LYS A 132 -7.24 -6.61 23.64
N ARG A 133 -6.66 -5.55 23.07
CA ARG A 133 -6.23 -4.34 23.81
C ARG A 133 -7.24 -3.21 23.73
N LEU A 134 -8.30 -3.36 22.94
CA LEU A 134 -9.40 -2.42 22.93
C LEU A 134 -10.19 -2.52 24.25
N PRO A 135 -10.57 -1.38 24.84
CA PRO A 135 -11.44 -1.35 26.03
C PRO A 135 -12.88 -1.77 25.70
#